data_AF-A0A1X2HAN1-F1
#
_entry.id   AF-A0A1X2HAN1-F1
#
_cell.length_a   1.000
_cell.length_b   1.000
_cell.length_c   1.000
_cell.angle_alpha   90.00
_cell.angle_beta   90.00
_cell.angle_gamma   90.00
#
_symmetry.space_group_name_H-M   'P 1'
#
loop_
_entity.id
_entity.type
_entity.pdbx_description
1 polymer ?
#
loop_
_entity_poly.entity_id
_entity_poly.type
_entity_poly.pdbx_seq_one_letter_code
_entity_poly.pdbx_strand_id
1 'polypeptide(L)'
;MARMFTNSIFYVHEKSNMAQLNDSIPIAQPKVQADPPEVFQQNMNELATDLVKKAKEIDVLIELLPGIKNSEEDQVKKGNGKNKAQIFA
;
A
#
# COMPACT_ATOMS: atom_id res chain seq x y z
N MET A 1 -4.25 0.28 -2.15
CA MET A 1 -3.69 0.30 -0.78
C MET A 1 -4.59 -0.41 0.23
N ALA A 2 -5.83 0.03 0.48
CA ALA A 2 -6.69 -0.57 1.52
C ALA A 2 -6.78 -2.12 1.46
N ARG A 3 -7.03 -2.69 0.27
CA ARG A 3 -7.07 -4.16 0.09
C ARG A 3 -5.75 -4.86 0.43
N MET A 4 -4.61 -4.29 0.02
CA MET A 4 -3.29 -4.86 0.35
C MET A 4 -3.06 -4.85 1.86
N PHE A 5 -3.45 -3.77 2.53
CA PHE A 5 -3.33 -3.65 3.97
C PHE A 5 -4.18 -4.69 4.71
N THR A 6 -5.46 -4.82 4.36
CA THR A 6 -6.35 -5.82 4.96
C THR A 6 -5.86 -7.24 4.72
N ASN A 7 -5.40 -7.55 3.51
CA ASN A 7 -4.84 -8.86 3.20
C ASN A 7 -3.53 -9.14 3.95
N SER A 8 -2.70 -8.11 4.17
CA SER A 8 -1.46 -8.24 4.95
C SER A 8 -1.76 -8.58 6.41
N ILE A 9 -2.74 -7.90 7.02
CA ILE A 9 -3.19 -8.21 8.38
C ILE A 9 -3.78 -9.62 8.44
N PHE A 10 -4.60 -10.00 7.46
CA PHE A 10 -5.17 -11.33 7.38
C PHE A 10 -4.07 -12.41 7.28
N TYR A 11 -3.04 -12.18 6.46
CA TYR A 11 -1.88 -13.05 6.37
C TYR A 11 -1.16 -13.19 7.71
N VAL A 12 -0.84 -12.08 8.39
CA VAL A 12 -0.21 -12.11 9.72
C VAL A 12 -1.05 -12.90 10.72
N HIS A 13 -2.37 -12.69 10.73
CA HIS A 13 -3.28 -13.41 11.60
C HIS A 13 -3.28 -14.90 11.31
N GLU A 14 -3.41 -15.30 10.04
CA GLU A 14 -3.52 -16.72 9.66
C GLU A 14 -2.21 -17.48 9.76
N LYS A 15 -1.09 -16.83 9.42
CA LYS A 15 0.19 -17.50 9.19
C LYS A 15 1.21 -17.38 10.31
N SER A 16 0.94 -16.56 11.33
CA SER A 16 1.77 -16.52 12.54
C SER A 16 1.56 -17.74 13.44
N ASN A 17 2.59 -18.06 14.23
CA ASN A 17 2.53 -19.10 15.26
C ASN A 17 3.05 -18.58 16.60
N MET A 18 2.77 -19.34 17.67
CA MET A 18 3.39 -19.09 18.96
C MET A 18 4.90 -19.37 18.91
N ALA A 19 5.69 -18.52 19.57
CA ALA A 19 7.10 -18.78 19.80
C ALA A 19 7.29 -19.44 21.17
N GLN A 20 8.10 -20.49 21.22
CA GLN A 20 8.47 -21.12 22.49
C GLN A 20 9.48 -20.22 23.21
N LEU A 21 9.17 -19.82 24.45
CA LEU A 21 10.04 -18.94 25.24
C LEU A 21 11.08 -19.73 26.05
N ASN A 22 10.75 -20.95 26.47
CA ASN A 22 11.65 -21.85 27.18
C ASN A 22 11.29 -23.32 26.91
N ASP A 23 12.23 -24.24 27.14
CA ASP A 23 12.03 -25.67 26.89
C ASP A 23 11.05 -26.31 27.89
N SER A 24 10.87 -25.70 29.06
CA SER A 24 10.02 -26.22 30.14
C SER A 24 8.53 -25.93 29.94
N ILE A 25 8.17 -24.96 29.09
CA ILE A 25 6.80 -24.55 28.78
C ILE A 25 6.53 -24.87 27.31
N PRO A 26 5.92 -26.03 27.02
CA PRO A 26 5.60 -26.39 25.65
C PRO A 26 4.49 -25.48 25.10
N ILE A 27 4.49 -25.29 23.78
CA ILE A 27 3.42 -24.58 23.07
C ILE A 27 2.13 -25.39 23.21
N ALA A 28 1.10 -24.79 23.82
CA ALA A 28 -0.15 -25.47 24.11
C ALA A 28 -0.95 -25.83 22.85
N GLN A 29 -0.98 -24.95 21.85
CA GLN A 29 -1.73 -25.14 20.61
C GLN A 29 -0.98 -24.54 19.42
N PRO A 30 -0.16 -25.33 18.70
CA PRO A 30 0.46 -24.87 17.47
C PRO A 30 -0.62 -24.63 16.39
N LYS A 31 -0.53 -23.51 15.69
CA LYS A 31 -1.47 -23.19 14.61
C LYS A 31 -1.12 -24.00 13.36
N VAL A 32 -2.02 -24.91 12.96
CA VAL A 32 -1.80 -25.84 11.81
C VAL A 32 -1.49 -25.12 10.50
N GLN A 33 -2.07 -23.93 10.31
CA GLN A 33 -1.95 -23.16 9.09
C GLN A 33 -0.73 -22.22 9.08
N ALA A 34 0.01 -22.15 10.19
CA ALA A 34 1.15 -21.26 10.31
C ALA A 34 2.26 -21.66 9.34
N ASP A 35 2.92 -20.64 8.79
CA ASP A 35 4.08 -20.87 7.96
C ASP A 35 5.32 -21.13 8.85
N PRO A 36 6.34 -21.85 8.35
CA PRO A 36 7.61 -21.97 9.05
C PRO A 36 8.22 -20.59 9.36
N PRO A 37 8.93 -20.40 10.49
CA PRO A 37 9.43 -19.10 10.91
C PRO A 37 10.24 -18.34 9.84
N GLU A 38 11.08 -19.06 9.10
CA GLU A 38 11.88 -18.46 8.01
C GLU A 38 11.01 -17.95 6.87
N VAL A 39 10.03 -18.76 6.42
CA VAL A 39 9.08 -18.38 5.36
C VAL A 39 8.21 -17.22 5.81
N PHE A 40 7.70 -17.27 7.04
CA PHE A 40 6.89 -16.19 7.61
C PHE A 40 7.69 -14.87 7.65
N GLN A 41 8.95 -14.91 8.08
CA GLN A 41 9.81 -13.73 8.12
C GLN A 41 10.09 -13.16 6.73
N GLN A 42 10.34 -14.02 5.74
CA GLN A 42 10.55 -13.61 4.34
C GLN A 42 9.29 -12.94 3.78
N ASN A 43 8.12 -13.57 3.96
CA ASN A 43 6.84 -13.03 3.49
C ASN A 43 6.50 -11.72 4.19
N MET A 44 6.83 -11.57 5.48
CA MET A 44 6.65 -10.30 6.18
C MET A 44 7.50 -9.17 5.61
N ASN A 45 8.76 -9.46 5.25
CA ASN A 45 9.65 -8.48 4.63
C ASN A 45 9.13 -8.07 3.24
N GLU A 46 8.61 -9.02 2.46
CA GLU A 46 7.98 -8.74 1.16
C GLU A 46 6.75 -7.85 1.31
N LEU A 47 5.81 -8.22 2.19
CA LEU A 47 4.58 -7.43 2.44
C LEU A 47 4.91 -5.99 2.86
N ALA A 48 5.88 -5.82 3.76
CA ALA A 48 6.32 -4.49 4.18
C ALA A 48 6.94 -3.69 3.03
N THR A 49 7.79 -4.33 2.23
CA THR A 49 8.44 -3.72 1.06
C THR A 49 7.40 -3.26 0.04
N ASP A 50 6.40 -4.08 -0.24
CA ASP A 50 5.33 -3.78 -1.18
C ASP A 50 4.45 -2.61 -0.73
N LEU A 51 4.10 -2.57 0.56
CA LEU A 51 3.35 -1.44 1.13
C LEU A 51 4.11 -0.13 1.00
N VAL A 52 5.41 -0.13 1.32
CA VAL A 52 6.27 1.06 1.19
C VAL A 52 6.40 1.47 -0.27
N LYS A 53 6.61 0.52 -1.17
CA LYS A 53 6.71 0.78 -2.61
C LYS A 53 5.42 1.41 -3.14
N LYS A 54 4.26 0.88 -2.76
CA LYS A 54 2.96 1.43 -3.17
C LYS A 54 2.68 2.81 -2.58
N ALA A 55 3.12 3.09 -1.36
CA ALA A 55 3.03 4.43 -0.79
C ALA A 55 3.85 5.44 -1.64
N LYS A 56 5.10 5.12 -1.96
CA LYS A 56 5.95 5.97 -2.81
C LYS A 56 5.39 6.17 -4.22
N GLU A 57 4.83 5.12 -4.82
CA GLU A 57 4.17 5.24 -6.12
C GLU A 57 2.97 6.21 -6.06
N ILE A 58 2.20 6.21 -4.97
CA ILE A 58 1.11 7.17 -4.77
C ILE A 58 1.66 8.59 -4.65
N ASP A 59 2.74 8.81 -3.90
CA ASP A 59 3.36 10.14 -3.76
C ASP A 59 3.79 10.69 -5.12
N VAL A 60 4.46 9.86 -5.93
CA VAL A 60 4.85 10.22 -7.30
C VAL A 60 3.62 10.53 -8.17
N LEU A 61 2.55 9.74 -8.09
CA LEU A 61 1.33 10.00 -8.84
C LEU A 61 0.68 11.32 -8.44
N ILE A 62 0.70 11.68 -7.16
CA ILE A 62 0.20 12.96 -6.66
C ILE A 62 0.99 14.12 -7.26
N GLU A 63 2.32 14.02 -7.29
CA GLU A 63 3.18 15.05 -7.90
C GLU A 63 2.95 15.21 -9.40
N LEU A 64 2.57 14.13 -10.08
CA LEU A 64 2.26 14.10 -11.51
C LEU A 64 0.81 14.51 -11.84
N LEU A 65 -0.04 14.79 -10.84
CA LEU A 65 -1.43 15.15 -11.10
C LEU A 65 -1.50 16.43 -11.96
N PRO A 66 -2.21 16.38 -13.10
CA PRO A 66 -2.30 17.53 -13.99
C PRO A 66 -3.04 18.66 -13.28
N GLY A 67 -2.39 19.82 -13.23
CA GLY A 67 -2.99 21.01 -12.63
C GLY A 67 -2.93 21.06 -11.10
N ILE A 68 -2.20 20.16 -10.44
CA ILE A 68 -2.02 20.18 -8.97
C ILE A 68 -1.41 21.48 -8.44
N LYS A 69 -0.69 22.22 -9.29
CA LYS A 69 -0.09 23.53 -8.98
C LYS A 69 -0.97 24.73 -9.34
N ASN A 70 -2.08 24.52 -10.04
CA ASN A 70 -2.95 25.59 -10.53
C ASN A 70 -4.13 25.77 -9.58
N SER A 71 -4.51 27.02 -9.28
CA SER A 71 -5.77 27.30 -8.60
C SER A 71 -6.97 26.97 -9.50
N GLU A 72 -8.16 26.84 -8.92
CA GLU A 72 -9.39 26.63 -9.68
C GLU A 72 -9.61 27.74 -10.73
N GLU A 73 -9.35 29.00 -10.36
CA GLU A 73 -9.47 30.14 -11.29
C GLU A 73 -8.51 30.01 -12.48
N ASP A 74 -7.28 29.56 -12.26
CA ASP A 74 -6.28 29.37 -13.33
C ASP A 74 -6.69 28.25 -14.29
N GLN A 75 -7.31 27.19 -13.75
CA GLN A 75 -7.84 26.08 -14.54
C GLN A 75 -9.02 26.52 -15.40
N VAL A 76 -9.94 27.32 -14.85
CA VAL A 76 -11.07 27.90 -15.58
C VAL A 76 -10.61 28.87 -16.66
N LYS A 77 -9.65 29.77 -16.37
CA LYS A 77 -9.08 30.70 -17.35
C LYS A 77 -8.42 29.96 -18.52
N LYS A 78 -7.62 28.91 -18.24
CA LYS A 78 -7.04 28.04 -19.28
C LYS A 78 -8.10 27.30 -20.10
N GLY A 79 -9.16 26.79 -19.47
CA GLY A 79 -10.28 26.14 -20.16
C GLY A 79 -11.01 27.09 -21.12
N ASN A 80 -11.35 28.29 -20.64
CA ASN A 80 -12.03 29.31 -21.45
C ASN A 80 -11.16 29.85 -22.60
N GLY A 81 -9.85 29.98 -22.39
CA GLY A 81 -8.90 30.36 -23.44
C GLY A 81 -8.81 29.33 -24.58
N LYS A 82 -8.86 28.03 -24.25
CA LYS A 82 -8.88 26.96 -25.25
C LYS A 82 -10.18 26.94 -26.07
N ASN A 83 -11.33 27.15 -25.44
CA ASN A 83 -12.62 27.22 -26.15
C ASN A 83 -12.66 28.40 -27.13
N LYS A 84 -12.10 29.57 -26.76
CA LYS A 84 -12.02 30.70 -27.68
C LYS A 84 -11.11 30.41 -28.88
N ALA A 85 -9.93 29.84 -28.66
CA ALA A 85 -9.00 29.52 -29.75
C ALA A 85 -9.57 28.53 -30.78
N GLN A 86 -10.45 27.60 -30.37
CA GLN A 86 -11.12 26.66 -31.29
C GLN A 86 -12.26 27.28 -32.10
N ILE A 87 -12.80 28.44 -31.69
CA ILE A 87 -13.87 29.14 -32.41
C ILE A 87 -13.29 30.08 -33.49
N PHE A 88 -12.02 30.45 -33.37
CA PHE A 88 -11.33 31.37 -34.28
C PHE A 88 -10.33 30.69 -35.24
N ALA A 89 -10.36 29.36 -35.34
CA ALA A 89 -9.58 28.55 -36.30
C ALA A 89 -10.54 27.75 -37.18
#